data_AF-A0A252DH22-F1
#
_entry.id   AF-A0A252DH22-F1
#
_cell.length_a   1.000
_cell.length_b   1.000
_cell.length_c   1.000
_cell.angle_alpha   90.00
_cell.angle_beta   90.00
_cell.angle_gamma   90.00
#
_symmetry.space_group_name_H-M   'P 1'
#
loop_
_entity.id
_entity.type
_entity.pdbx_description
1 polymer ?
#
loop_
_entity_poly.entity_id
_entity_poly.type
_entity_poly.pdbx_seq_one_letter_code
_entity_poly.pdbx_strand_id
1 'polypeptide(L)'
;MNPNPSKILRLFAELQDCLYHGDTVKNAITQICKHTRDESIIKTCQVIAEVLEIKFDINFAQVNTDSHFQAVHQLQKHLNWVMQKYEEIQKCVNEYNPKWSDPLLKIIDTELARLSQLIILLDREPDICDHKGNLIRPNDLVVYPCKDEQGRDYDHYGVVRATARGYRIAHFFTGKTVKPTGKIVSVGIGYVHFAPYTPDWLFKERPEQKHPEKASDIEIEARIQKSREKILCAKDTLWNLLNYNCEHWAREMVYNEPSSTQAEQIKARN
;
A
#
# COMPACT_ATOMS: atom_id res chain seq x y z
N MET A 1 -9.03 -53.50 -25.83
CA MET A 1 -10.01 -52.49 -26.27
C MET A 1 -9.27 -51.17 -26.38
N ASN A 2 -9.32 -50.49 -27.52
CA ASN A 2 -8.67 -49.19 -27.69
C ASN A 2 -9.52 -48.15 -26.93
N PRO A 3 -9.02 -47.50 -25.88
CA PRO A 3 -9.79 -46.53 -25.09
C PRO A 3 -10.26 -45.40 -26.01
N ASN A 4 -11.55 -45.09 -26.00
CA ASN A 4 -12.09 -43.99 -26.81
C ASN A 4 -11.51 -42.66 -26.29
N PRO A 5 -10.78 -41.88 -27.12
CA PRO A 5 -10.14 -40.63 -26.68
C PRO A 5 -11.16 -39.57 -26.25
N SER A 6 -12.44 -39.71 -26.61
CA SER A 6 -13.49 -38.73 -26.31
C SER A 6 -13.62 -38.44 -24.80
N LYS A 7 -13.44 -39.45 -23.94
CA LYS A 7 -13.59 -39.25 -22.48
C LYS A 7 -12.46 -38.40 -21.90
N ILE A 8 -11.19 -38.71 -22.23
CA ILE A 8 -10.05 -37.95 -21.72
C ILE A 8 -10.00 -36.53 -22.29
N LEU A 9 -10.33 -36.35 -23.57
CA LEU A 9 -10.43 -35.03 -24.19
C LEU A 9 -11.54 -34.18 -23.56
N ARG A 10 -12.68 -34.79 -23.19
CA ARG A 10 -13.76 -34.10 -22.48
C ARG A 10 -13.30 -33.63 -21.09
N LEU A 11 -12.57 -34.45 -20.35
CA LEU A 11 -12.04 -34.06 -19.03
C LEU A 11 -11.05 -32.89 -19.16
N PHE A 12 -10.20 -32.89 -20.19
CA PHE A 12 -9.32 -31.76 -20.46
C PHE A 12 -10.08 -30.48 -20.83
N ALA A 13 -11.13 -30.58 -21.63
CA ALA A 13 -12.00 -29.44 -21.95
C ALA A 13 -12.72 -28.92 -20.69
N GLU A 14 -13.27 -29.79 -19.86
CA GLU A 14 -13.90 -29.42 -18.59
C GLU A 14 -12.90 -28.73 -17.64
N LEU A 15 -11.66 -29.22 -17.56
CA LEU A 15 -10.61 -28.57 -16.76
C LEU A 15 -10.28 -27.17 -17.31
N GLN A 16 -10.19 -27.03 -18.63
CA GLN A 16 -9.95 -25.74 -19.27
C GLN A 16 -11.10 -24.78 -18.95
N ASP A 17 -12.36 -25.19 -19.11
CA ASP A 17 -13.52 -24.37 -18.74
C ASP A 17 -13.48 -23.94 -17.25
N CYS A 18 -13.01 -24.82 -16.36
CA CYS A 18 -12.81 -24.49 -14.95
C CYS A 18 -11.71 -23.45 -14.77
N LEU A 19 -10.57 -23.61 -15.42
CA LEU A 19 -9.41 -22.71 -15.32
C LEU A 19 -9.74 -21.31 -15.84
N TYR A 20 -10.47 -21.25 -16.95
CA TYR A 20 -10.87 -20.03 -17.62
C TYR A 20 -12.27 -19.56 -17.19
N HIS A 21 -12.78 -19.98 -16.02
CA HIS A 21 -14.10 -19.59 -15.56
C HIS A 21 -14.22 -18.05 -15.48
N GLY A 22 -14.84 -17.46 -16.51
CA GLY A 22 -14.35 -16.24 -17.18
C GLY A 22 -14.25 -14.97 -16.34
N ASP A 23 -14.95 -14.91 -15.23
CA ASP A 23 -14.93 -13.73 -14.36
C ASP A 23 -14.28 -13.99 -12.99
N THR A 24 -14.06 -15.24 -12.57
CA THR A 24 -13.59 -15.52 -11.21
C THR A 24 -12.16 -15.01 -11.00
N VAL A 25 -11.21 -15.48 -11.82
CA VAL A 25 -9.81 -15.08 -11.71
C VAL A 25 -9.65 -13.60 -12.00
N LYS A 26 -10.27 -13.12 -13.09
CA LYS A 26 -10.27 -11.71 -13.50
C LYS A 26 -10.77 -10.79 -12.37
N ASN A 27 -11.92 -11.12 -11.76
CA ASN A 27 -12.48 -10.30 -10.69
C ASN A 27 -11.54 -10.30 -9.48
N ALA A 28 -10.99 -11.44 -9.10
CA ALA A 28 -10.14 -11.52 -7.93
C ALA A 28 -8.82 -10.75 -8.12
N ILE A 29 -8.11 -10.90 -9.26
CA ILE A 29 -6.89 -10.10 -9.51
C ILE A 29 -7.19 -8.60 -9.66
N THR A 30 -8.37 -8.23 -10.18
CA THR A 30 -8.84 -6.84 -10.22
C THR A 30 -9.08 -6.29 -8.81
N GLN A 31 -9.70 -7.08 -7.93
CA GLN A 31 -9.94 -6.68 -6.54
C GLN A 31 -8.63 -6.54 -5.76
N ILE A 32 -7.66 -7.42 -5.99
CA ILE A 32 -6.30 -7.28 -5.43
C ILE A 32 -5.71 -5.93 -5.85
N CYS A 33 -5.66 -5.65 -7.16
CA CYS A 33 -5.06 -4.41 -7.66
C CYS A 33 -5.80 -3.13 -7.26
N LYS A 34 -7.09 -3.22 -6.91
CA LYS A 34 -7.86 -2.10 -6.33
C LYS A 34 -7.38 -1.70 -4.94
N HIS A 35 -6.75 -2.63 -4.22
CA HIS A 35 -6.46 -2.50 -2.80
C HIS A 35 -4.97 -2.44 -2.44
N THR A 36 -4.09 -2.44 -3.44
CA THR A 36 -2.64 -2.27 -3.23
C THR A 36 -2.00 -1.39 -4.30
N ARG A 37 -0.88 -0.75 -3.93
CA ARG A 37 0.07 -0.11 -4.85
C ARG A 37 1.42 -0.81 -4.89
N ASP A 38 1.55 -1.95 -4.22
CA ASP A 38 2.75 -2.78 -4.27
C ASP A 38 2.95 -3.30 -5.70
N GLU A 39 3.96 -2.75 -6.39
CA GLU A 39 4.27 -3.07 -7.77
C GLU A 39 4.59 -4.55 -7.97
N SER A 40 5.16 -5.21 -6.96
CA SER A 40 5.51 -6.62 -7.05
C SER A 40 4.27 -7.51 -6.94
N ILE A 41 3.26 -7.13 -6.15
CA ILE A 41 1.93 -7.78 -6.18
C ILE A 41 1.22 -7.51 -7.51
N ILE A 42 1.17 -6.25 -7.96
CA ILE A 42 0.53 -5.87 -9.23
C ILE A 42 1.15 -6.63 -10.41
N LYS A 43 2.48 -6.73 -10.46
CA LYS A 43 3.20 -7.51 -11.47
C LYS A 43 2.86 -8.99 -11.40
N THR A 44 2.72 -9.55 -10.20
CA THR A 44 2.29 -10.95 -10.03
C THR A 44 0.88 -11.17 -10.62
N CYS A 45 -0.06 -10.25 -10.37
CA CYS A 45 -1.39 -10.28 -10.99
C CYS A 45 -1.33 -10.16 -12.52
N GLN A 46 -0.45 -9.30 -13.06
CA GLN A 46 -0.23 -9.20 -14.51
C GLN A 46 0.30 -10.50 -15.10
N VAL A 47 1.27 -11.15 -14.45
CA VAL A 47 1.81 -12.43 -14.94
C VAL A 47 0.75 -13.54 -14.87
N ILE A 48 -0.12 -13.56 -13.85
CA ILE A 48 -1.27 -14.49 -13.81
C ILE A 48 -2.20 -14.23 -15.01
N ALA A 49 -2.50 -12.95 -15.29
CA ALA A 49 -3.33 -12.57 -16.41
C ALA A 49 -2.73 -12.95 -17.76
N GLU A 50 -1.41 -12.82 -17.92
CA GLU A 50 -0.67 -13.28 -19.11
C GLU A 50 -0.71 -14.79 -19.28
N VAL A 51 -0.53 -15.56 -18.20
CA VAL A 51 -0.60 -17.03 -18.24
C VAL A 51 -1.97 -17.51 -18.71
N LEU A 52 -3.03 -16.80 -18.32
CA LEU A 52 -4.41 -17.13 -18.67
C LEU A 52 -4.95 -16.32 -19.86
N GLU A 53 -4.10 -15.53 -20.53
CA GLU A 53 -4.50 -14.67 -21.65
C GLU A 53 -5.73 -13.77 -21.37
N ILE A 54 -5.92 -13.33 -20.12
CA ILE A 54 -7.06 -12.49 -19.70
C ILE A 54 -6.67 -11.01 -19.57
N LYS A 55 -7.65 -10.13 -19.77
CA LYS A 55 -7.53 -8.69 -19.51
C LYS A 55 -8.24 -8.32 -18.21
N PHE A 56 -7.63 -7.43 -17.43
CA PHE A 56 -8.17 -6.96 -16.17
C PHE A 56 -7.80 -5.49 -15.91
N ASP A 57 -8.50 -4.85 -14.96
CA ASP A 57 -8.31 -3.44 -14.65
C ASP A 57 -7.30 -3.25 -13.50
N ILE A 58 -6.35 -2.34 -13.71
CA ILE A 58 -5.37 -1.93 -12.69
C ILE A 58 -5.72 -0.52 -12.23
N ASN A 59 -6.79 -0.41 -11.44
CA ASN A 59 -7.26 0.87 -10.90
C ASN A 59 -7.20 0.82 -9.38
N PHE A 60 -6.25 1.56 -8.80
CA PHE A 60 -6.17 1.69 -7.35
C PHE A 60 -7.33 2.54 -6.81
N ALA A 61 -7.99 2.06 -5.75
CA ALA A 61 -9.04 2.79 -5.04
C ALA A 61 -8.57 3.26 -3.66
N GLN A 62 -8.18 2.32 -2.81
CA GLN A 62 -7.72 2.59 -1.44
C GLN A 62 -6.97 1.38 -0.89
N VAL A 63 -6.04 1.59 0.03
CA VAL A 63 -5.39 0.49 0.75
C VAL A 63 -6.42 -0.22 1.63
N ASN A 64 -6.60 -1.53 1.43
CA ASN A 64 -7.45 -2.37 2.27
C ASN A 64 -6.93 -3.82 2.29
N THR A 65 -6.18 -4.15 3.35
CA THR A 65 -5.54 -5.45 3.52
C THR A 65 -6.55 -6.60 3.64
N ASP A 66 -7.70 -6.38 4.29
CA ASP A 66 -8.73 -7.41 4.42
C ASP A 66 -9.35 -7.76 3.06
N SER A 67 -9.70 -6.74 2.27
CA SER A 67 -10.25 -6.94 0.93
C SER A 67 -9.22 -7.56 -0.03
N HIS A 68 -7.94 -7.22 0.12
CA HIS A 68 -6.83 -7.90 -0.58
C HIS A 68 -6.82 -9.40 -0.26
N PHE A 69 -6.73 -9.78 1.02
CA PHE A 69 -6.66 -11.18 1.40
C PHE A 69 -7.93 -11.97 1.08
N GLN A 70 -9.11 -11.36 1.15
CA GLN A 70 -10.35 -11.98 0.70
C GLN A 70 -10.29 -12.35 -0.78
N ALA A 71 -9.77 -11.47 -1.64
CA ALA A 71 -9.61 -11.74 -3.06
C ALA A 71 -8.53 -12.80 -3.34
N VAL A 72 -7.41 -12.79 -2.61
CA VAL A 72 -6.39 -13.86 -2.66
C VAL A 72 -7.01 -15.21 -2.28
N HIS A 73 -7.80 -15.25 -1.21
CA HIS A 73 -8.46 -16.48 -0.77
C HIS A 73 -9.46 -17.02 -1.81
N GLN A 74 -10.17 -16.13 -2.52
CA GLN A 74 -11.02 -16.52 -3.64
C GLN A 74 -10.21 -17.18 -4.77
N LEU A 75 -9.03 -16.65 -5.12
CA LEU A 75 -8.13 -17.28 -6.09
C LEU A 75 -7.63 -18.65 -5.62
N GLN A 76 -7.20 -18.76 -4.37
CA GLN A 76 -6.75 -20.03 -3.79
C GLN A 76 -7.86 -21.08 -3.82
N LYS A 77 -9.09 -20.71 -3.44
CA LYS A 77 -10.26 -21.60 -3.50
C LYS A 77 -10.56 -22.04 -4.93
N HIS A 78 -10.48 -21.11 -5.89
CA HIS A 78 -10.69 -21.42 -7.30
C HIS A 78 -9.61 -22.39 -7.83
N LEU A 79 -8.33 -22.12 -7.55
CA LEU A 79 -7.23 -23.01 -7.93
C LEU A 79 -7.40 -24.40 -7.32
N ASN A 80 -7.79 -24.50 -6.04
CA ASN A 80 -8.04 -25.80 -5.41
C ASN A 80 -9.15 -26.60 -6.12
N TRP A 81 -10.20 -25.93 -6.58
CA TRP A 81 -11.26 -26.56 -7.37
C TRP A 81 -10.74 -27.06 -8.73
N VAL A 82 -9.90 -26.27 -9.42
CA VAL A 82 -9.23 -26.69 -10.66
C VAL A 82 -8.31 -27.89 -10.40
N MET A 83 -7.54 -27.89 -9.32
CA MET A 83 -6.66 -29.00 -8.95
C MET A 83 -7.44 -30.29 -8.66
N GLN A 84 -8.60 -30.22 -8.00
CA GLN A 84 -9.49 -31.38 -7.82
C GLN A 84 -9.97 -31.96 -9.14
N LYS A 85 -10.29 -31.10 -10.12
CA LYS A 85 -10.63 -31.54 -11.48
C LYS A 85 -9.44 -32.17 -12.19
N TYR A 86 -8.25 -31.64 -11.98
CA TYR A 86 -7.03 -32.21 -12.53
C TYR A 86 -6.71 -33.60 -11.96
N GLU A 87 -6.97 -33.83 -10.67
CA GLU A 87 -6.82 -35.15 -10.06
C GLU A 87 -7.73 -36.22 -10.71
N GLU A 88 -8.90 -35.85 -11.23
CA GLU A 88 -9.78 -36.78 -11.96
C GLU A 88 -9.11 -37.27 -13.26
N ILE A 89 -8.39 -36.39 -13.95
CA ILE A 89 -7.58 -36.74 -15.14
C ILE A 89 -6.45 -37.67 -14.73
N GLN A 90 -5.67 -37.29 -13.71
CA GLN A 90 -4.51 -38.06 -13.23
C GLN A 90 -4.88 -39.51 -12.84
N LYS A 91 -6.07 -39.72 -12.25
CA LYS A 91 -6.55 -41.06 -11.86
C LYS A 91 -6.82 -42.00 -13.03
N CYS A 92 -7.18 -41.48 -14.21
CA CYS A 92 -7.55 -42.32 -15.35
C CYS A 92 -6.62 -42.18 -16.57
N VAL A 93 -5.64 -41.27 -16.55
CA VAL A 93 -4.82 -40.97 -17.74
C VAL A 93 -4.02 -42.18 -18.26
N ASN A 94 -3.56 -43.07 -17.36
CA ASN A 94 -2.86 -44.31 -17.70
C ASN A 94 -3.75 -45.32 -18.46
N GLU A 95 -5.06 -45.13 -18.44
CA GLU A 95 -6.02 -45.94 -19.19
C GLU A 95 -6.14 -45.51 -20.66
N TYR A 96 -5.50 -44.41 -21.08
CA TYR A 96 -5.59 -43.86 -22.44
C TYR A 96 -4.27 -43.94 -23.19
N ASN A 97 -4.31 -43.75 -24.52
CA ASN A 97 -3.12 -43.76 -25.36
C ASN A 97 -2.27 -42.48 -25.10
N PRO A 98 -0.99 -42.63 -24.72
CA PRO A 98 -0.08 -41.51 -24.40
C PRO A 98 0.03 -40.44 -25.48
N LYS A 99 -0.12 -40.83 -26.76
CA LYS A 99 -0.09 -39.90 -27.91
C LYS A 99 -1.12 -38.77 -27.79
N TRP A 100 -2.24 -39.00 -27.09
CA TRP A 100 -3.31 -38.02 -26.92
C TRP A 100 -3.21 -37.28 -25.59
N SER A 101 -2.71 -37.92 -24.54
CA SER A 101 -2.65 -37.36 -23.19
C SER A 101 -1.37 -36.60 -22.89
N ASP A 102 -0.21 -37.10 -23.32
CA ASP A 102 1.09 -36.56 -22.88
C ASP A 102 1.32 -35.09 -23.29
N PRO A 103 0.96 -34.65 -24.52
CA PRO A 103 1.10 -33.25 -24.89
C PRO A 103 0.22 -32.33 -24.04
N LEU A 104 -1.01 -32.75 -23.75
CA LEU A 104 -1.97 -31.97 -22.95
C LEU A 104 -1.56 -31.91 -21.48
N LEU A 105 -1.16 -33.05 -20.91
CA LEU A 105 -0.62 -33.13 -19.56
C LEU A 105 0.56 -32.18 -19.38
N LYS A 106 1.54 -32.23 -20.29
CA LYS A 106 2.73 -31.37 -20.20
C LYS A 106 2.39 -29.88 -20.18
N ILE A 107 1.42 -29.45 -20.98
CA ILE A 107 0.96 -28.05 -21.02
C ILE A 107 0.29 -27.70 -19.69
N ILE A 108 -0.69 -28.49 -19.27
CA ILE A 108 -1.51 -28.24 -18.08
C ILE A 108 -0.67 -28.32 -16.79
N ASP A 109 0.22 -29.29 -16.67
CA ASP A 109 1.16 -29.40 -15.55
C ASP A 109 1.97 -28.13 -15.39
N THR A 110 2.50 -27.61 -16.51
CA THR A 110 3.32 -26.40 -16.50
C THR A 110 2.49 -25.18 -16.13
N GLU A 111 1.29 -25.05 -16.68
CA GLU A 111 0.37 -23.94 -16.42
C GLU A 111 -0.12 -23.94 -14.96
N LEU A 112 -0.62 -25.07 -14.45
CA LEU A 112 -1.09 -25.21 -13.07
C LEU A 112 0.04 -25.02 -12.05
N ALA A 113 1.23 -25.56 -12.31
CA ALA A 113 2.38 -25.34 -11.43
C ALA A 113 2.76 -23.86 -11.37
N ARG A 114 2.79 -23.17 -12.52
CA ARG A 114 3.09 -21.74 -12.59
C ARG A 114 2.03 -20.90 -11.88
N LEU A 115 0.74 -21.17 -12.11
CA LEU A 115 -0.35 -20.46 -11.43
C LEU A 115 -0.33 -20.68 -9.92
N SER A 116 -0.06 -21.91 -9.47
CA SER A 116 0.07 -22.23 -8.06
C SER A 116 1.18 -21.41 -7.40
N GLN A 117 2.35 -21.33 -8.02
CA GLN A 117 3.46 -20.52 -7.53
C GLN A 117 3.11 -19.03 -7.46
N LEU A 118 2.49 -18.49 -8.52
CA LEU A 118 2.12 -17.07 -8.57
C LEU A 118 1.06 -16.71 -7.52
N ILE A 119 0.06 -17.58 -7.32
CA ILE A 119 -1.00 -17.35 -6.32
C ILE A 119 -0.42 -17.39 -4.89
N ILE A 120 0.56 -18.27 -4.62
CA ILE A 120 1.26 -18.30 -3.33
C ILE A 120 2.00 -16.97 -3.07
N LEU A 121 2.60 -16.36 -4.10
CA LEU A 121 3.30 -15.06 -3.96
C LEU A 121 2.37 -13.88 -3.62
N LEU A 122 1.07 -14.03 -3.86
CA LEU A 122 0.06 -13.04 -3.49
C LEU A 122 -0.36 -13.12 -2.02
N ASP A 123 -0.07 -14.23 -1.34
CA ASP A 123 -0.43 -14.49 0.06
C ASP A 123 0.58 -13.86 1.04
N ARG A 124 0.85 -12.58 0.82
CA ARG A 124 1.65 -11.74 1.70
C ARG A 124 0.94 -10.42 1.92
N GLU A 125 1.23 -9.80 3.07
CA GLU A 125 0.73 -8.47 3.36
C GLU A 125 1.31 -7.46 2.36
N PRO A 126 0.47 -6.65 1.68
CA PRO A 126 0.96 -5.68 0.72
C PRO A 126 1.77 -4.57 1.39
N ASP A 127 2.86 -4.17 0.74
CA ASP A 127 3.58 -2.95 1.10
C ASP A 127 2.67 -1.72 0.92
N ILE A 128 2.74 -0.79 1.89
CA ILE A 128 2.05 0.50 1.81
C ILE A 128 2.94 1.48 1.07
N CYS A 129 2.51 1.94 -0.11
CA CYS A 129 3.28 2.86 -0.95
C CYS A 129 2.57 4.21 -1.16
N ASP A 130 3.34 5.25 -1.45
CA ASP A 130 2.81 6.52 -1.99
C ASP A 130 2.49 6.40 -3.49
N HIS A 131 1.93 7.45 -4.10
CA HIS A 131 1.61 7.43 -5.53
C HIS A 131 2.83 7.35 -6.47
N LYS A 132 4.06 7.53 -5.94
CA LYS A 132 5.31 7.40 -6.68
C LYS A 132 5.96 6.02 -6.51
N GLY A 133 5.31 5.11 -5.77
CA GLY A 133 5.83 3.76 -5.50
C GLY A 133 6.83 3.71 -4.35
N ASN A 134 7.01 4.78 -3.58
CA ASN A 134 7.89 4.74 -2.42
C ASN A 134 7.23 3.98 -1.28
N LEU A 135 7.94 2.99 -0.72
CA LEU A 135 7.53 2.26 0.48
C LEU A 135 7.46 3.20 1.69
N ILE A 136 6.30 3.20 2.34
CA ILE A 136 6.02 3.93 3.57
C ILE A 136 6.16 2.99 4.77
N ARG A 137 6.85 3.46 5.81
CA ARG A 137 7.05 2.76 7.07
C ARG A 137 6.68 3.63 8.26
N PRO A 138 6.45 3.04 9.44
CA PRO A 138 6.32 3.81 10.66
C PRO A 138 7.52 4.74 10.84
N ASN A 139 7.25 5.93 11.38
CA ASN A 139 8.18 7.04 11.60
C ASN A 139 8.73 7.74 10.36
N ASP A 140 8.43 7.26 9.15
CA ASP A 140 8.81 8.01 7.96
C ASP A 140 8.23 9.43 8.04
N LEU A 141 9.06 10.40 7.66
CA LEU A 141 8.61 11.75 7.40
C LEU A 141 7.93 11.77 6.04
N VAL A 142 6.70 12.28 6.02
CA VAL A 142 5.89 12.41 4.82
C VAL A 142 5.48 13.85 4.61
N VAL A 143 5.20 14.20 3.36
CA VAL A 143 4.71 15.52 2.98
C VAL A 143 3.42 15.42 2.19
N TYR A 144 2.50 16.35 2.43
CA TYR A 144 1.33 16.58 1.61
C TYR A 144 1.52 17.88 0.83
N PRO A 145 1.56 17.85 -0.52
CA PRO A 145 1.68 19.06 -1.33
C PRO A 145 0.44 19.95 -1.19
N CYS A 146 0.63 21.20 -0.77
CA CYS A 146 -0.43 22.17 -0.51
C CYS A 146 -0.21 23.48 -1.29
N LYS A 147 -1.26 24.30 -1.35
CA LYS A 147 -1.18 25.69 -1.80
C LYS A 147 -1.63 26.63 -0.69
N ASP A 148 -0.90 27.72 -0.49
CA ASP A 148 -1.31 28.77 0.45
C ASP A 148 -2.43 29.67 -0.12
N GLU A 149 -2.87 30.65 0.67
CA GLU A 149 -3.91 31.61 0.27
C GLU A 149 -3.52 32.47 -0.96
N GLN A 150 -2.23 32.56 -1.28
CA GLN A 150 -1.71 33.25 -2.46
C GLN A 150 -1.42 32.29 -3.62
N GLY A 151 -1.77 31.01 -3.50
CA GLY A 151 -1.57 29.99 -4.52
C GLY A 151 -0.14 29.48 -4.64
N ARG A 152 0.74 29.80 -3.69
CA ARG A 152 2.14 29.33 -3.67
C ARG A 152 2.19 27.91 -3.11
N ASP A 153 2.99 27.07 -3.77
CA ASP A 153 3.18 25.68 -3.35
C ASP A 153 4.00 25.61 -2.05
N TYR A 154 3.56 24.76 -1.12
CA TYR A 154 4.32 24.41 0.08
C TYR A 154 4.08 22.95 0.48
N ASP A 155 5.05 22.34 1.15
CA ASP A 155 4.93 20.98 1.69
C ASP A 155 4.39 21.05 3.13
N HIS A 156 3.28 20.34 3.40
CA HIS A 156 2.78 20.12 4.75
C HIS A 156 3.35 18.82 5.33
N TYR A 157 4.10 18.90 6.42
CA TYR A 157 4.81 17.74 6.97
C TYR A 157 3.98 16.94 7.99
N GLY A 158 4.24 15.64 8.03
CA GLY A 158 3.71 14.71 9.02
C GLY A 158 4.65 13.54 9.31
N VAL A 159 4.33 12.79 10.35
CA VAL A 159 5.06 11.59 10.79
C VAL A 159 4.12 10.40 10.70
N VAL A 160 4.54 9.33 10.02
CA VAL A 160 3.76 8.09 9.91
C VAL A 160 3.76 7.36 11.25
N ARG A 161 2.60 6.90 11.71
CA ARG A 161 2.44 6.08 12.92
C ARG A 161 1.59 4.85 12.61
N ALA A 162 2.08 3.69 13.04
CA ALA A 162 1.32 2.46 13.01
C ALA A 162 0.20 2.48 14.06
N THR A 163 -0.96 1.92 13.69
CA THR A 163 -2.07 1.66 14.62
C THR A 163 -2.66 0.28 14.31
N ALA A 164 -3.50 -0.23 15.21
CA ALA A 164 -4.23 -1.48 14.97
C ALA A 164 -5.15 -1.45 13.73
N ARG A 165 -5.39 -0.27 13.13
CA ARG A 165 -6.22 -0.09 11.92
C ARG A 165 -5.41 0.43 10.73
N GLY A 166 -4.11 0.13 10.69
CA GLY A 166 -3.18 0.62 9.66
C GLY A 166 -2.51 1.93 10.02
N TYR A 167 -1.98 2.63 9.01
CA TYR A 167 -1.15 3.82 9.23
C TYR A 167 -1.98 5.10 9.37
N ARG A 168 -1.53 5.96 10.29
CA ARG A 168 -2.03 7.32 10.47
C ARG A 168 -0.88 8.30 10.38
N ILE A 169 -1.18 9.51 9.95
CA ILE A 169 -0.22 10.61 9.91
C ILE A 169 -0.47 11.52 11.11
N ALA A 170 0.49 11.56 12.02
CA ALA A 170 0.53 12.60 13.04
C ALA A 170 1.12 13.86 12.40
N HIS A 171 0.37 14.96 12.39
CA HIS A 171 0.82 16.21 11.80
C HIS A 171 0.38 17.40 12.64
N PHE A 172 1.20 18.44 12.65
CA PHE A 172 0.88 19.68 13.32
C PHE A 172 0.10 20.58 12.37
N PHE A 173 -1.12 20.93 12.75
CA PHE A 173 -1.98 21.83 12.01
C PHE A 173 -1.95 23.21 12.65
N THR A 174 -1.96 24.25 11.80
CA THR A 174 -2.02 25.64 12.21
C THR A 174 -3.28 26.24 11.63
N GLY A 175 -4.21 26.65 12.50
CA GLY A 175 -5.42 27.36 12.10
C GLY A 175 -5.13 28.77 11.58
N LYS A 176 -6.19 29.51 11.24
CA LYS A 176 -6.08 30.92 10.82
C LYS A 176 -5.26 31.71 11.85
N THR A 177 -4.31 32.48 11.34
CA THR A 177 -3.50 33.38 12.16
C THR A 177 -4.13 34.77 12.19
N VAL A 178 -3.99 35.47 13.32
CA VAL A 178 -4.34 36.87 13.50
C VAL A 178 -3.04 37.61 13.82
N LYS A 179 -2.82 38.78 13.22
CA LYS A 179 -1.71 39.67 13.60
C LYS A 179 -2.24 40.70 14.62
N PRO A 180 -1.98 40.56 15.92
CA PRO A 180 -2.50 41.49 16.91
C PRO A 180 -1.84 42.87 16.74
N THR A 181 -2.60 43.93 16.98
CA THR A 181 -2.10 45.30 16.94
C THR A 181 -0.89 45.47 17.87
N GLY A 182 0.22 46.00 17.34
CA GLY A 182 1.46 46.18 18.11
C GLY A 182 2.39 44.95 18.19
N LYS A 183 2.04 43.82 17.56
CA LYS A 183 2.94 42.65 17.44
C LYS A 183 3.56 42.57 16.05
N ILE A 184 4.84 42.18 16.02
CA ILE A 184 5.61 42.00 14.78
C ILE A 184 5.16 40.73 14.06
N VAL A 185 4.61 39.75 14.78
CA VAL A 185 4.36 38.38 14.33
C VAL A 185 2.87 38.02 14.36
N SER A 186 2.42 37.22 13.40
CA SER A 186 1.08 36.63 13.39
C SER A 186 1.01 35.46 14.36
N VAL A 187 -0.07 35.38 15.13
CA VAL A 187 -0.34 34.29 16.08
C VAL A 187 -1.56 33.49 15.65
N GLY A 188 -1.52 32.16 15.76
CA GLY A 188 -2.65 31.28 15.44
C GLY A 188 -2.81 30.18 16.48
N ILE A 189 -3.85 29.36 16.33
CA ILE A 189 -4.02 28.16 17.16
C ILE A 189 -3.37 26.99 16.44
N GLY A 190 -2.42 26.33 17.10
CA GLY A 190 -1.78 25.12 16.60
C GLY A 190 -2.23 23.88 17.38
N TYR A 191 -2.46 22.76 16.69
CA TYR A 191 -2.78 21.48 17.34
C TYR A 191 -2.23 20.29 16.57
N VAL A 192 -2.01 19.16 17.28
CA VAL A 192 -1.60 17.90 16.65
C VAL A 192 -2.84 17.13 16.24
N HIS A 193 -2.90 16.75 14.97
CA HIS A 193 -3.99 15.99 14.38
C HIS A 193 -3.48 14.64 13.85
N PHE A 194 -4.37 13.64 13.84
CA PHE A 194 -4.10 12.32 13.26
C PHE A 194 -5.03 12.08 12.09
N ALA A 195 -4.51 12.15 10.87
CA ALA A 195 -5.26 11.77 9.67
C ALA A 195 -5.01 10.28 9.35
N PRO A 196 -5.96 9.55 8.74
CA PRO A 196 -5.64 8.31 8.05
C PRO A 196 -4.56 8.54 6.98
N TYR A 197 -3.66 7.57 6.78
CA TYR A 197 -2.74 7.64 5.65
C TYR A 197 -3.51 7.54 4.32
N THR A 198 -3.14 8.36 3.35
CA THR A 198 -3.54 8.23 1.95
C THR A 198 -2.28 8.33 1.07
N PRO A 199 -2.26 7.76 -0.15
CA PRO A 199 -1.10 7.83 -1.05
C PRO A 199 -0.69 9.23 -1.53
N ASP A 200 -1.48 10.25 -1.19
CA ASP A 200 -1.16 11.66 -1.41
C ASP A 200 -0.12 12.18 -0.41
N TRP A 201 0.09 11.47 0.71
CA TRP A 201 1.19 11.69 1.62
C TRP A 201 2.45 11.02 1.07
N LEU A 202 3.41 11.84 0.69
CA LEU A 202 4.57 11.41 -0.08
C LEU A 202 5.73 11.12 0.83
N PHE A 203 6.44 10.04 0.56
CA PHE A 203 7.70 9.77 1.25
C PHE A 203 8.65 10.95 1.06
N LYS A 204 9.21 11.45 2.17
CA LYS A 204 10.22 12.50 2.15
C LYS A 204 11.55 12.00 2.68
N GLU A 205 11.52 11.34 3.83
CA GLU A 205 12.73 11.03 4.57
C GLU A 205 12.51 9.88 5.55
N ARG A 206 13.48 8.96 5.63
CA ARG A 206 13.48 7.87 6.60
C ARG A 206 14.47 8.17 7.72
N PRO A 207 14.01 8.29 8.99
CA PRO A 207 14.87 8.68 10.10
C PRO A 207 15.99 7.68 10.37
N GLU A 208 15.67 6.39 10.31
CA GLU A 208 16.65 5.30 10.54
C GLU A 208 17.82 5.33 9.56
N GLN A 209 17.62 5.86 8.35
CA GLN A 209 18.67 5.95 7.34
C GLN A 209 19.57 7.17 7.53
N LYS A 210 19.03 8.28 8.05
CA LYS A 210 19.79 9.52 8.23
C LYS A 210 20.39 9.66 9.63
N HIS A 211 19.64 9.25 10.65
CA HIS A 211 19.96 9.38 12.07
C HIS A 211 19.45 8.14 12.84
N PRO A 212 20.05 6.95 12.63
CA PRO A 212 19.62 5.71 13.29
C PRO A 212 19.60 5.83 14.83
N GLU A 213 20.49 6.62 15.41
CA GLU A 213 20.57 6.87 16.84
C GLU A 213 19.39 7.67 17.40
N LYS A 214 18.64 8.37 16.55
CA LYS A 214 17.48 9.19 16.92
C LYS A 214 16.13 8.53 16.57
N ALA A 215 16.16 7.44 15.81
CA ALA A 215 14.98 6.78 15.26
C ALA A 215 14.40 5.70 16.20
N SER A 216 13.96 6.12 17.40
CA SER A 216 13.31 5.22 18.37
C SER A 216 11.79 5.39 18.36
N ASP A 217 11.06 4.32 18.02
CA ASP A 217 9.59 4.29 17.97
C ASP A 217 8.92 4.82 19.23
N ILE A 218 9.42 4.36 20.38
CA ILE A 218 8.90 4.67 21.72
C ILE A 218 9.13 6.15 22.04
N GLU A 219 10.30 6.67 21.72
CA GLU A 219 10.63 8.07 22.00
C GLU A 219 9.87 9.02 21.08
N ILE A 220 9.72 8.68 19.79
CA ILE A 220 8.92 9.45 18.84
C ILE A 220 7.46 9.52 19.33
N GLU A 221 6.90 8.40 19.80
CA GLU A 221 5.55 8.36 20.35
C GLU A 221 5.39 9.22 21.60
N ALA A 222 6.34 9.10 22.54
CA ALA A 222 6.36 9.89 23.76
C ALA A 222 6.45 11.39 23.46
N ARG A 223 7.26 11.79 22.47
CA ARG A 223 7.37 13.19 22.02
C ARG A 223 6.06 13.70 21.42
N ILE A 224 5.42 12.92 20.55
CA ILE A 224 4.12 13.28 19.97
C ILE A 224 3.05 13.43 21.07
N GLN A 225 2.99 12.50 22.01
CA GLN A 225 2.03 12.53 23.11
C GLN A 225 2.26 13.74 24.04
N LYS A 226 3.53 14.00 24.41
CA LYS A 226 3.90 15.19 25.19
C LYS A 226 3.54 16.49 24.46
N SER A 227 3.73 16.53 23.14
CA SER A 227 3.34 17.68 22.31
C SER A 227 1.83 17.93 22.37
N ARG A 228 1.00 16.87 22.29
CA ARG A 228 -0.46 16.97 22.45
C ARG A 228 -0.86 17.48 23.82
N GLU A 229 -0.30 16.92 24.87
CA GLU A 229 -0.58 17.32 26.26
C GLU A 229 -0.20 18.78 26.51
N LYS A 230 0.95 19.20 26.00
CA LYS A 230 1.39 20.61 26.10
C LYS A 230 0.36 21.55 25.47
N ILE A 231 -0.23 21.19 24.32
CA ILE A 231 -1.24 22.00 23.64
C ILE A 231 -2.56 22.01 24.41
N LEU A 232 -3.00 20.86 24.94
CA LEU A 232 -4.23 20.74 25.73
C LEU A 232 -4.15 21.50 27.05
N CYS A 233 -2.98 21.51 27.69
CA CYS A 233 -2.75 22.13 29.00
C CYS A 233 -2.24 23.58 28.91
N ALA A 234 -1.97 24.11 27.71
CA ALA A 234 -1.47 25.46 27.53
C ALA A 234 -2.52 26.49 27.94
N LYS A 235 -2.13 27.42 28.83
CA LYS A 235 -2.97 28.58 29.20
C LYS A 235 -3.05 29.62 28.08
N ASP A 236 -2.03 29.70 27.22
CA ASP A 236 -2.00 30.52 26.02
C ASP A 236 -1.88 29.60 24.79
N THR A 237 -2.96 29.49 24.00
CA THR A 237 -3.04 28.68 22.77
C THR A 237 -2.39 29.33 21.55
N LEU A 238 -1.71 30.46 21.75
CA LEU A 238 -1.18 31.30 20.68
C LEU A 238 0.20 30.79 20.22
N TRP A 239 0.21 30.17 19.05
CA TRP A 239 1.38 29.72 18.32
C TRP A 239 1.84 30.78 17.31
N ASN A 240 3.14 30.87 17.01
CA ASN A 240 3.73 31.87 16.12
C ASN A 240 4.33 31.23 14.85
N LEU A 241 3.82 31.65 13.68
CA LEU A 241 4.15 31.12 12.35
C LEU A 241 5.61 31.33 11.91
N LEU A 242 6.29 32.33 12.46
CA LEU A 242 7.64 32.68 12.01
C LEU A 242 8.74 31.80 12.61
N ASN A 243 8.47 31.08 13.71
CA ASN A 243 9.52 30.37 14.46
C ASN A 243 9.35 28.85 14.52
N TYR A 244 8.15 28.29 14.26
CA TYR A 244 7.90 26.87 14.57
C TYR A 244 6.81 26.20 13.73
N ASN A 245 7.00 26.16 12.42
CA ASN A 245 6.50 25.21 11.43
C ASN A 245 5.76 23.85 11.70
N CYS A 246 5.00 23.33 10.73
CA CYS A 246 4.70 21.89 10.66
C CYS A 246 5.94 21.02 10.36
N GLU A 247 6.91 21.53 9.57
CA GLU A 247 8.20 20.84 9.34
C GLU A 247 9.03 20.82 10.63
N HIS A 248 9.14 21.96 11.31
CA HIS A 248 9.82 22.06 12.60
C HIS A 248 9.28 21.05 13.61
N TRP A 249 7.94 20.96 13.72
CA TRP A 249 7.30 20.01 14.59
C TRP A 249 7.61 18.56 14.18
N ALA A 250 7.42 18.21 12.91
CA ALA A 250 7.64 16.84 12.45
C ALA A 250 9.10 16.40 12.67
N ARG A 251 10.06 17.27 12.37
CA ARG A 251 11.49 17.02 12.61
C ARG A 251 11.83 16.97 14.09
N GLU A 252 11.22 17.77 14.95
CA GLU A 252 11.40 17.63 16.41
C GLU A 252 10.85 16.30 16.93
N MET A 253 9.69 15.87 16.45
CA MET A 253 9.11 14.58 16.89
C MET A 253 10.02 13.41 16.50
N VAL A 254 10.64 13.49 15.34
CA VAL A 254 11.49 12.42 14.80
C VAL A 254 12.93 12.50 15.34
N TYR A 255 13.56 13.66 15.29
CA TYR A 255 14.99 13.86 15.56
C TYR A 255 15.30 14.57 16.88
N ASN A 256 14.28 14.93 17.66
CA ASN A 256 14.41 15.74 18.87
C ASN A 256 15.04 17.12 18.63
N GLU A 257 15.05 17.59 17.38
CA GLU A 257 15.64 18.85 16.95
C GLU A 257 14.71 19.55 15.95
N PRO A 258 14.17 20.74 16.27
CA PRO A 258 13.34 21.48 15.34
C PRO A 258 14.19 22.12 14.25
N SER A 259 13.85 21.85 12.99
CA SER A 259 14.50 22.45 11.82
C SER A 259 13.49 22.64 10.68
N SER A 260 13.76 23.58 9.77
CA SER A 260 12.95 23.76 8.56
C SER A 260 13.77 24.20 7.38
N THR A 261 13.80 23.33 6.38
CA THR A 261 14.41 23.60 5.08
C THR A 261 13.66 24.71 4.33
N GLN A 262 12.34 24.83 4.53
CA GLN A 262 11.54 25.92 3.95
C GLN A 262 11.94 27.29 4.51
N ALA A 263 12.14 27.39 5.82
CA ALA A 263 12.54 28.64 6.46
C ALA A 263 13.95 29.09 6.04
N GLU A 264 14.88 28.14 5.88
CA GLU A 264 16.24 28.40 5.39
C GLU A 264 16.23 28.94 3.95
N GLN A 265 15.43 28.36 3.07
CA GLN A 265 15.30 28.83 1.68
C GLN A 265 14.73 30.25 1.58
N ILE A 266 13.77 30.61 2.44
CA ILE A 266 13.23 31.98 2.50
C ILE A 266 14.29 32.96 2.97
N LYS A 267 15.10 32.60 3.96
CA LYS A 267 16.22 33.43 4.45
C LYS A 267 17.30 33.62 3.40
N ALA A 268 17.58 32.61 2.56
CA ALA A 268 18.59 32.70 1.51
C ALA A 268 18.16 33.53 0.28
N ARG A 269 16.86 33.83 0.15
CA ARG A 269 16.30 34.63 -0.96
C ARG A 269 16.09 36.11 -0.62
N ASN A 270 16.28 36.49 0.65
CA ASN A 270 16.21 37.86 1.16
C ASN A 270 17.60 38.36 1.53
#